data_AF-A0A370ATQ2-F1
#
_entry.id   AF-A0A370ATQ2-F1
#
_cell.length_a   1.000
_cell.length_b   1.000
_cell.length_c   1.000
_cell.angle_alpha   90.00
_cell.angle_beta   90.00
_cell.angle_gamma   90.00
#
_symmetry.space_group_name_H-M   'P 1'
#
loop_
_entity.id
_entity.type
_entity.pdbx_description
1 polymer ?
#
loop_
_entity_poly.entity_id
_entity_poly.type
_entity_poly.pdbx_seq_one_letter_code
_entity_poly.pdbx_strand_id
1 'polypeptide(L)'
;MNYSPVTLTEMLDAREMRSHHRQKLICLHKSALIQLSINSPGSEKNSSVITEIFSEGLRSILKKFDESIIEYNSETQSNTGPQAFIAIALPARKIKMKTSSIELSHPLGRLWDIDVYDVDKRLLSRKELGLPERLCYICREPAHVCSRSQRHTQEDLKAFILDIYQSYSDRIRIS
;
A
#
# COMPACT_ATOMS: atom_id res chain seq x y z
N MET A 1 -0.96 16.34 -15.24
CA MET A 1 0.35 15.69 -15.45
C MET A 1 0.13 14.47 -16.34
N ASN A 2 0.86 14.35 -17.45
CA ASN A 2 0.82 13.16 -18.29
C ASN A 2 1.90 12.19 -17.80
N TYR A 3 1.49 11.03 -17.29
CA TYR A 3 2.40 9.99 -16.82
C TYR A 3 2.72 9.04 -17.97
N SER A 4 4.00 8.67 -18.10
CA SER A 4 4.50 7.77 -19.15
C SER A 4 4.70 6.36 -18.58
N PRO A 5 4.66 5.30 -19.41
CA PRO A 5 4.97 3.94 -18.96
C PRO A 5 6.30 3.88 -18.19
N VAL A 6 6.28 3.32 -16.98
CA VAL A 6 7.47 3.21 -16.13
C VAL A 6 8.40 2.11 -16.66
N THR A 7 9.67 2.47 -16.86
CA THR A 7 10.74 1.54 -17.24
C THR A 7 11.27 0.74 -16.05
N LEU A 8 12.01 -0.35 -16.31
CA LEU A 8 12.63 -1.14 -15.24
C LEU A 8 13.63 -0.33 -14.43
N THR A 9 14.44 0.51 -15.08
CA THR A 9 15.44 1.37 -14.40
C THR A 9 14.75 2.36 -13.47
N GLU A 10 13.71 3.06 -13.94
CA GLU A 10 12.93 3.97 -13.09
C GLU A 10 12.30 3.25 -11.89
N MET A 11 11.85 1.99 -12.05
CA MET A 11 11.34 1.19 -10.94
C MET A 11 12.41 0.86 -9.91
N LEU A 12 13.64 0.56 -10.34
CA LEU A 12 14.77 0.25 -9.47
C LEU A 12 15.24 1.50 -8.72
N ASP A 13 15.43 2.62 -9.42
CA ASP A 13 15.84 3.89 -8.83
C ASP A 13 14.79 4.37 -7.82
N ALA A 14 13.50 4.29 -8.17
CA ALA A 14 12.43 4.63 -7.24
C ALA A 14 12.42 3.72 -6.01
N ARG A 15 12.79 2.44 -6.14
CA ARG A 15 12.89 1.52 -5.01
C ARG A 15 14.03 1.88 -4.07
N GLU A 16 15.17 2.28 -4.62
CA GLU A 16 16.31 2.75 -3.84
C GLU A 16 15.98 4.07 -3.13
N MET A 17 15.43 5.04 -3.84
CA MET A 17 14.99 6.32 -3.29
C MET A 17 13.96 6.14 -2.16
N ARG A 18 12.98 5.25 -2.33
CA ARG A 18 12.05 4.85 -1.26
C ARG A 18 12.79 4.30 -0.05
N SER A 19 13.76 3.42 -0.27
CA SER A 19 14.56 2.83 0.81
C SER A 19 15.31 3.89 1.61
N HIS A 20 15.98 4.82 0.94
CA HIS A 20 16.68 5.92 1.60
C HIS A 20 15.72 6.84 2.35
N HIS A 21 14.58 7.19 1.73
CA HIS A 21 13.59 8.06 2.35
C HIS A 21 13.03 7.45 3.64
N ARG A 22 12.63 6.17 3.62
CA ARG A 22 12.18 5.47 4.84
C ARG A 22 13.24 5.46 5.92
N GLN A 23 14.49 5.11 5.58
CA GLN A 23 15.57 5.07 6.55
C GLN A 23 15.80 6.43 7.21
N LYS A 24 15.74 7.51 6.42
CA LYS A 24 15.83 8.88 6.92
C LYS A 24 14.70 9.20 7.90
N LEU A 25 13.45 8.88 7.54
CA LEU A 25 12.29 9.13 8.40
C LEU A 25 12.35 8.36 9.72
N ILE A 26 12.72 7.07 9.68
CA ILE A 26 12.87 6.26 10.90
C ILE A 26 13.96 6.83 11.80
N CYS A 27 15.10 7.25 11.24
CA CYS A 27 16.16 7.90 12.02
C CYS A 27 15.73 9.24 12.63
N LEU A 28 14.97 10.04 11.87
CA LEU A 28 14.53 11.37 12.29
C LEU A 28 13.51 11.31 13.43
N HIS A 29 12.50 10.45 13.28
CA HIS A 29 11.38 10.36 14.23
C HIS A 29 11.63 9.35 15.35
N LYS A 30 12.54 8.38 15.15
CA LYS A 30 12.79 7.27 16.09
C LYS A 30 11.53 6.46 16.44
N SER A 31 10.62 6.42 15.47
CA SER A 31 9.31 5.77 15.56
C SER A 31 9.14 4.75 14.44
N ALA A 32 8.18 3.85 14.64
CA ALA A 32 7.80 2.91 13.60
C ALA A 32 7.15 3.65 12.42
N LEU A 33 7.40 3.16 11.22
CA LEU A 33 7.00 3.82 9.97
C LEU A 33 6.03 2.96 9.17
N ILE A 34 4.89 3.51 8.81
CA ILE A 34 4.00 2.96 7.78
C ILE A 34 4.44 3.49 6.42
N GLN A 35 4.52 2.61 5.42
CA GLN A 35 4.57 2.98 4.01
C GLN A 35 3.29 2.46 3.34
N LEU A 36 2.51 3.36 2.75
CA LEU A 36 1.35 3.02 1.92
C LEU A 36 1.72 3.18 0.45
N SER A 37 1.38 2.18 -0.35
CA SER A 37 1.34 2.28 -1.82
C SER A 37 0.18 1.44 -2.38
N ILE A 38 -0.04 1.48 -3.69
CA ILE A 38 -1.06 0.68 -4.37
C ILE A 38 -0.41 -0.52 -5.04
N ASN A 39 -0.99 -1.70 -4.87
CA ASN A 39 -0.64 -2.90 -5.62
C ASN A 39 -1.22 -2.83 -7.05
N SER A 40 -0.73 -1.87 -7.84
CA SER A 40 -1.17 -1.67 -9.23
C SER A 40 -0.35 -2.54 -10.21
N PRO A 41 -0.98 -3.32 -11.10
CA PRO A 41 -0.31 -4.10 -12.14
C PRO A 41 0.22 -3.19 -13.27
N GLY A 42 1.24 -3.68 -13.98
CA GLY A 42 1.74 -3.04 -15.20
C GLY A 42 2.54 -1.74 -15.00
N SER A 43 2.83 -1.05 -16.10
CA SER A 43 3.65 0.17 -16.16
C SER A 43 2.87 1.45 -15.90
N GLU A 44 1.53 1.41 -15.93
CA GLU A 44 0.64 2.53 -15.63
C GLU A 44 0.36 2.58 -14.13
N LYS A 45 1.13 3.40 -13.42
CA LYS A 45 1.00 3.56 -11.96
C LYS A 45 0.18 4.77 -11.53
N ASN A 46 -0.33 5.53 -12.48
CA ASN A 46 -1.04 6.77 -12.23
C ASN A 46 -2.30 6.84 -13.09
N SER A 47 -3.45 6.95 -12.41
CA SER A 47 -4.76 7.23 -12.99
C SER A 47 -5.61 7.88 -11.90
N SER A 48 -6.73 8.51 -12.27
CA SER A 48 -7.68 9.05 -11.28
C SER A 48 -8.15 7.97 -10.30
N VAL A 49 -8.47 6.78 -10.81
CA VAL A 49 -8.86 5.61 -10.02
C VAL A 49 -7.78 5.23 -9.01
N ILE A 50 -6.50 5.17 -9.42
CA ILE A 50 -5.39 4.85 -8.50
C ILE A 50 -5.25 5.92 -7.42
N THR A 51 -5.34 7.20 -7.80
CA THR A 51 -5.25 8.31 -6.85
C THR A 51 -6.38 8.25 -5.82
N GLU A 52 -7.61 7.97 -6.25
CA GLU A 52 -8.76 7.86 -5.33
C GLU A 52 -8.66 6.65 -4.40
N ILE A 53 -8.26 5.48 -4.92
CA ILE A 53 -7.99 4.30 -4.10
C ILE A 53 -6.91 4.61 -3.06
N PHE A 54 -5.86 5.35 -3.46
CA PHE A 54 -4.78 5.75 -2.57
C PHE A 54 -5.24 6.70 -1.48
N SER A 55 -5.95 7.77 -1.84
CA SER A 55 -6.49 8.74 -0.89
C SER A 55 -7.42 8.08 0.14
N GLU A 56 -8.23 7.10 -0.29
CA GLU A 56 -9.05 6.32 0.63
C GLU A 56 -8.21 5.45 1.58
N GLY A 57 -7.13 4.85 1.08
CA GLY A 57 -6.20 4.07 1.89
C GLY A 57 -5.54 4.92 2.97
N LEU A 58 -5.06 6.10 2.58
CA LEU A 58 -4.46 7.05 3.52
C LEU A 58 -5.49 7.48 4.57
N ARG A 59 -6.69 7.87 4.14
CA ARG A 59 -7.80 8.24 5.05
C ARG A 59 -8.13 7.12 6.03
N SER A 60 -8.20 5.88 5.54
CA SER A 60 -8.49 4.69 6.35
C SER A 60 -7.40 4.41 7.39
N ILE A 61 -6.12 4.63 7.03
CA ILE A 61 -4.99 4.51 7.96
C ILE A 61 -5.07 5.62 9.02
N LEU A 62 -5.15 6.89 8.62
CA LEU A 62 -5.15 8.02 9.55
C LEU A 62 -6.31 7.90 10.56
N LYS A 63 -7.50 7.50 10.13
CA LYS A 63 -8.65 7.26 11.03
C LYS A 63 -8.47 6.11 12.03
N LYS A 64 -7.51 5.20 11.81
CA LYS A 64 -7.28 4.01 12.66
C LYS A 64 -6.40 4.31 13.87
N PHE A 65 -5.71 5.44 13.85
CA PHE A 65 -4.79 5.90 14.88
C PHE A 65 -5.30 7.21 15.47
N ASP A 66 -4.92 7.46 16.72
CA ASP A 66 -5.15 8.75 17.34
C ASP A 66 -4.20 9.78 16.71
N GLU A 67 -4.65 11.00 16.46
CA GLU A 67 -3.82 12.03 15.83
C GLU A 67 -2.61 12.40 16.72
N SER A 68 -2.74 12.33 18.04
CA SER A 68 -1.68 12.67 19.00
C SER A 68 -0.45 11.76 18.94
N ILE A 69 -0.57 10.58 18.34
CA ILE A 69 0.53 9.62 18.17
C ILE A 69 1.10 9.61 16.75
N ILE A 70 0.59 10.43 15.84
CA ILE A 70 1.11 10.58 14.48
C ILE A 70 2.14 11.70 14.49
N GLU A 71 3.42 11.34 14.43
CA GLU A 71 4.52 12.29 14.50
C GLU A 71 4.88 12.90 13.14
N TYR A 72 4.51 12.22 12.07
CA TYR A 72 4.77 12.63 10.70
C TYR A 72 3.80 11.96 9.74
N ASN A 73 3.38 12.71 8.72
CA ASN A 73 2.65 12.21 7.57
C ASN A 73 3.09 12.98 6.33
N SER A 74 3.44 12.27 5.26
CA SER A 74 3.70 12.87 3.96
C SER A 74 3.21 12.00 2.82
N GLU A 75 2.88 12.67 1.71
CA GLU A 75 2.47 12.06 0.46
C GLU A 75 3.47 12.44 -0.63
N THR A 76 3.75 11.49 -1.52
CA THR A 76 4.59 11.71 -2.70
C THR A 76 3.89 11.15 -3.93
N GLN A 77 3.77 11.97 -4.96
CA GLN A 77 3.32 11.55 -6.27
C GLN A 77 4.53 11.34 -7.17
N SER A 78 4.66 10.16 -7.79
CA SER A 78 5.75 9.86 -8.72
C SER A 78 5.24 9.15 -9.96
N ASN A 79 6.08 9.03 -10.99
CA ASN A 79 5.73 8.20 -12.14
C ASN A 79 5.52 6.73 -11.75
N THR A 80 6.11 6.28 -10.63
CA THR A 80 5.93 4.93 -10.06
C THR A 80 4.70 4.77 -9.17
N GLY A 81 3.83 5.79 -9.13
CA GLY A 81 2.58 5.82 -8.39
C GLY A 81 2.65 6.64 -7.10
N PRO A 82 1.48 6.84 -6.45
CA PRO A 82 1.35 7.56 -5.19
C PRO A 82 1.89 6.73 -4.02
N GLN A 83 2.46 7.42 -3.04
CA GLN A 83 2.98 6.81 -1.82
C GLN A 83 2.77 7.73 -0.63
N ALA A 84 2.55 7.15 0.55
CA ALA A 84 2.56 7.90 1.80
C ALA A 84 3.49 7.25 2.83
N PHE A 85 4.06 8.09 3.70
CA PHE A 85 4.90 7.71 4.80
C PHE A 85 4.36 8.31 6.09
N ILE A 86 4.10 7.48 7.10
CA ILE A 86 3.47 7.90 8.35
C ILE A 86 4.28 7.36 9.52
N ALA A 87 4.89 8.24 10.31
CA ALA A 87 5.60 7.85 11.53
C ALA A 87 4.62 7.86 12.71
N ILE A 88 4.57 6.77 13.46
CA ILE A 88 3.62 6.60 14.57
C ILE A 88 4.37 6.17 15.83
N ALA A 89 4.10 6.89 16.93
CA ALA A 89 4.63 6.64 18.28
C ALA A 89 3.96 5.41 18.94
N LEU A 90 4.02 4.26 18.27
CA LEU A 90 3.54 2.97 18.78
C LEU A 90 4.49 1.84 18.40
N PRO A 91 4.50 0.73 19.18
CA PRO A 91 5.23 -0.47 18.77
C PRO A 91 4.81 -0.94 17.38
N ALA A 92 5.78 -1.20 16.50
CA ALA A 92 5.56 -1.63 15.12
C ALA A 92 4.58 -2.81 15.00
N ARG A 93 4.65 -3.76 15.95
CA ARG A 93 3.72 -4.90 16.03
C ARG A 93 2.27 -4.47 16.19
N LYS A 94 1.98 -3.47 17.03
CA LYS A 94 0.62 -2.92 17.22
C LYS A 94 0.13 -2.21 15.97
N ILE A 95 1.01 -1.43 15.34
CA ILE A 95 0.73 -0.75 14.07
C ILE A 95 0.39 -1.78 12.99
N LYS A 96 1.22 -2.82 12.82
CA LYS A 96 1.02 -3.86 11.80
C LYS A 96 -0.26 -4.67 12.01
N MET A 97 -0.66 -4.96 13.25
CA MET A 97 -1.97 -5.56 13.52
C MET A 97 -3.12 -4.65 13.08
N LYS A 98 -3.07 -3.35 13.42
CA LYS A 98 -4.09 -2.37 13.03
C LYS A 98 -4.15 -2.21 11.51
N THR A 99 -3.02 -2.08 10.82
CA THR A 99 -3.01 -1.94 9.35
C THR A 99 -3.44 -3.21 8.64
N SER A 100 -3.05 -4.38 9.13
CA SER A 100 -3.54 -5.66 8.58
C SER A 100 -5.05 -5.81 8.74
N SER A 101 -5.64 -5.28 9.83
CA SER A 101 -7.10 -5.28 9.97
C SER A 101 -7.79 -4.43 8.90
N ILE A 102 -7.18 -3.31 8.49
CA ILE A 102 -7.68 -2.47 7.40
C ILE A 102 -7.68 -3.25 6.08
N GLU A 103 -6.57 -3.92 5.74
CA GLU A 103 -6.47 -4.73 4.52
C GLU A 103 -7.54 -5.83 4.44
N LEU A 104 -7.90 -6.41 5.59
CA LEU A 104 -8.87 -7.51 5.68
C LEU A 104 -10.33 -7.04 5.67
N SER A 105 -10.63 -5.89 6.29
CA SER A 105 -12.02 -5.44 6.47
C SER A 105 -12.49 -4.46 5.41
N HIS A 106 -11.59 -3.69 4.79
CA HIS A 106 -11.97 -2.66 3.84
C HIS A 106 -12.24 -3.25 2.44
N PRO A 107 -13.29 -2.82 1.72
CA PRO A 107 -13.57 -3.31 0.35
C PRO A 107 -12.39 -3.13 -0.61
N LEU A 108 -11.69 -2.01 -0.51
CA LEU A 108 -10.47 -1.71 -1.28
C LEU A 108 -9.18 -2.28 -0.64
N GLY A 109 -9.27 -2.93 0.53
CA GLY A 109 -8.12 -3.31 1.36
C GLY A 109 -7.11 -4.21 0.66
N ARG A 110 -7.56 -5.02 -0.30
CA ARG A 110 -6.68 -5.88 -1.13
C ARG A 110 -5.85 -5.13 -2.18
N LEU A 111 -6.20 -3.88 -2.46
CA LEU A 111 -5.49 -3.03 -3.43
C LEU A 111 -4.37 -2.22 -2.77
N TRP A 112 -4.38 -2.12 -1.45
CA TRP A 112 -3.36 -1.41 -0.69
C TRP A 112 -2.19 -2.30 -0.35
N ASP A 113 -1.00 -1.74 -0.43
CA ASP A 113 0.21 -2.32 0.11
C ASP A 113 0.66 -1.50 1.32
N ILE A 114 0.39 -2.04 2.52
CA ILE A 114 0.67 -1.36 3.79
C ILE A 114 1.82 -2.05 4.52
N ASP A 115 3.01 -1.51 4.32
CA ASP A 115 4.23 -1.95 4.98
C ASP A 115 4.42 -1.24 6.32
N VAL A 116 4.99 -1.95 7.29
CA VAL A 116 5.33 -1.39 8.60
C VAL A 116 6.76 -1.75 8.95
N TYR A 117 7.56 -0.73 9.25
CA TYR A 117 8.95 -0.86 9.64
C TYR A 117 9.08 -0.53 11.13
N ASP A 118 9.88 -1.29 11.87
CA ASP A 118 10.26 -0.94 13.23
C ASP A 118 11.37 0.12 13.27
N VAL A 119 11.73 0.55 14.48
CA VAL A 119 12.77 1.56 14.74
C VAL A 119 14.16 1.10 14.29
N ASP A 120 14.36 -0.21 14.17
CA ASP A 120 15.59 -0.83 13.65
C ASP A 120 15.56 -0.99 12.12
N LYS A 121 14.58 -0.37 11.45
CA LYS A 121 14.39 -0.36 9.99
C LYS A 121 13.99 -1.72 9.41
N ARG A 122 13.59 -2.67 10.26
CA ARG A 122 13.17 -4.00 9.81
C ARG A 122 11.70 -3.99 9.43
N LEU A 123 11.41 -4.54 8.25
CA LEU A 123 10.05 -4.73 7.76
C LEU A 123 9.37 -5.86 8.54
N LEU A 124 8.19 -5.58 9.09
CA LEU A 124 7.37 -6.59 9.74
C LEU A 124 6.61 -7.42 8.71
N SER A 125 6.81 -8.73 8.77
CA SER A 125 6.09 -9.68 7.94
C SER A 125 4.73 -10.08 8.54
N ARG A 126 3.84 -10.59 7.68
CA ARG A 126 2.57 -11.19 8.10
C ARG A 126 2.77 -12.44 8.96
N LYS A 127 3.81 -13.22 8.64
CA LYS A 127 4.14 -14.47 9.34
C LYS A 127 4.51 -14.23 10.80
N GLU A 128 5.27 -13.17 11.09
CA GLU A 128 5.62 -12.77 12.48
C GLU A 128 4.40 -12.42 13.35
N LEU A 129 3.24 -12.18 12.72
CA LEU A 129 1.97 -11.90 13.40
C LEU A 129 1.02 -13.10 13.42
N GLY A 130 1.41 -14.25 12.88
CA GLY A 130 0.52 -15.40 12.71
C GLY A 130 -0.63 -15.15 11.74
N LEU A 131 -0.52 -14.14 10.87
CA LEU A 131 -1.54 -13.82 9.88
C LEU A 131 -1.42 -14.74 8.66
N PRO A 132 -2.55 -15.09 8.00
CA PRO A 132 -2.52 -15.90 6.80
C PRO A 132 -1.78 -15.21 5.66
N GLU A 133 -1.24 -16.01 4.76
CA GLU A 133 -0.63 -15.52 3.52
C GLU A 133 -1.61 -14.68 2.70
N ARG A 134 -1.08 -13.72 1.92
CA ARG A 134 -1.91 -12.99 0.96
C ARG A 134 -2.33 -13.95 -0.14
N LEU A 135 -3.64 -13.96 -0.41
CA LEU A 135 -4.21 -14.67 -1.54
C LEU A 135 -4.28 -13.73 -2.75
N CYS A 136 -4.11 -14.27 -3.95
CA CYS A 136 -4.39 -13.60 -5.20
C CYS A 136 -5.83 -13.10 -5.17
N TYR A 137 -6.03 -11.85 -5.55
CA TYR A 137 -7.36 -11.25 -5.50
C TYR A 137 -8.30 -11.77 -6.59
N ILE A 138 -7.77 -12.36 -7.68
CA ILE A 138 -8.57 -13.03 -8.72
C ILE A 138 -8.80 -14.50 -8.37
N CYS A 139 -7.75 -15.34 -8.36
CA CYS A 139 -7.92 -16.79 -8.22
C CYS A 139 -7.87 -17.33 -6.78
N ARG A 140 -7.68 -16.47 -5.77
CA ARG A 140 -7.65 -16.85 -4.34
C ARG A 140 -6.54 -17.83 -3.93
N GLU A 141 -5.62 -18.15 -4.81
CA GLU A 141 -4.42 -18.94 -4.53
C GLU A 141 -3.33 -18.10 -3.84
N PRO A 142 -2.34 -18.67 -3.15
CA PRO A 142 -1.25 -17.89 -2.56
C PRO A 142 -0.63 -16.91 -3.57
N ALA A 143 -0.62 -15.61 -3.25
CA ALA A 143 -0.29 -14.54 -4.18
C ALA A 143 1.12 -14.68 -4.76
N HIS A 144 2.07 -15.19 -3.97
CA HIS A 144 3.44 -15.44 -4.41
C HIS A 144 3.53 -16.54 -5.48
N VAL A 145 2.71 -17.59 -5.37
CA VAL A 145 2.60 -18.66 -6.38
C VAL A 145 1.99 -18.11 -7.65
N CYS A 146 0.85 -17.41 -7.51
CA CYS A 146 0.12 -16.84 -8.64
C CYS A 146 0.95 -15.83 -9.44
N SER A 147 1.70 -14.96 -8.76
CA SER A 147 2.57 -13.97 -9.40
C SER A 147 3.72 -14.63 -10.14
N ARG A 148 4.36 -15.64 -9.53
CA ARG A 148 5.45 -16.39 -10.17
C ARG A 148 5.00 -17.14 -11.42
N SER A 149 3.79 -17.69 -11.40
CA SER A 149 3.23 -18.42 -12.54
C SER A 149 2.59 -17.52 -13.60
N GLN A 150 2.56 -16.19 -13.39
CA GLN A 150 1.89 -15.22 -14.28
C GLN A 150 0.48 -15.68 -14.70
N ARG A 151 -0.30 -16.19 -13.74
CA ARG A 151 -1.59 -16.82 -14.05
C ARG A 151 -2.64 -15.87 -14.62
N HIS A 152 -2.47 -14.57 -14.41
CA HIS A 152 -3.38 -13.52 -14.87
C HIS A 152 -2.62 -12.51 -15.71
N THR A 153 -3.27 -12.03 -16.77
CA THR A 153 -2.73 -10.97 -17.63
C THR A 153 -2.74 -9.62 -16.91
N GLN A 154 -2.04 -8.62 -17.43
CA GLN A 154 -2.11 -7.27 -16.85
C GLN A 154 -3.52 -6.69 -17.00
N GLU A 155 -4.18 -7.01 -18.10
CA GLU A 155 -5.55 -6.62 -18.41
C GLU A 155 -6.54 -7.19 -17.39
N ASP A 156 -6.42 -8.48 -17.03
CA ASP A 156 -7.25 -9.10 -15.99
C ASP A 156 -7.11 -8.39 -14.65
N LEU A 157 -5.87 -8.07 -14.27
CA LEU A 157 -5.56 -7.39 -13.01
C LEU A 157 -6.11 -5.95 -13.00
N LYS A 158 -5.98 -5.22 -14.11
CA LYS A 158 -6.54 -3.87 -14.27
C LYS A 158 -8.07 -3.89 -14.22
N ALA A 159 -8.71 -4.83 -14.93
CA ALA A 159 -10.16 -4.98 -14.96
C ALA A 159 -10.71 -5.26 -13.55
N PHE A 160 -10.05 -6.15 -12.80
CA PHE A 160 -10.43 -6.45 -11.43
C PHE A 160 -10.32 -5.24 -10.48
N ILE A 161 -9.25 -4.44 -10.61
CA ILE A 161 -9.09 -3.20 -9.83
C ILE A 161 -10.24 -2.24 -10.12
N LEU A 162 -10.59 -2.06 -11.39
CA LEU A 162 -11.66 -1.17 -11.81
C LEU A 162 -13.01 -1.64 -11.26
N ASP A 163 -13.31 -2.93 -11.35
CA ASP A 163 -14.56 -3.54 -10.85
C ASP A 163 -14.73 -3.36 -9.34
N ILE A 164 -13.68 -3.64 -8.55
CA ILE A 164 -13.69 -3.41 -7.10
C ILE A 164 -13.92 -1.93 -6.78
N TYR A 165 -13.22 -1.03 -7.49
CA TYR A 165 -13.33 0.39 -7.25
C TYR A 165 -14.72 0.93 -7.63
N GLN A 166 -15.29 0.52 -8.76
CA GLN A 166 -16.66 0.88 -9.17
C GLN A 166 -17.68 0.40 -8.13
N SER A 167 -17.60 -0.88 -7.76
CA SER A 167 -18.45 -1.45 -6.70
C SER A 167 -18.36 -0.70 -5.38
N TYR A 168 -17.19 -0.19 -5.02
CA TYR A 168 -16.99 0.64 -3.83
C TYR A 168 -17.58 2.05 -3.99
N SER A 169 -17.31 2.70 -5.13
CA SER A 169 -17.77 4.06 -5.43
C SER A 169 -19.30 4.15 -5.45
N ASP A 170 -19.96 3.17 -6.07
CA ASP A 170 -21.42 3.11 -6.15
C ASP A 170 -22.07 2.97 -4.76
N ARG A 171 -21.47 2.16 -3.87
CA ARG A 171 -21.97 2.01 -2.49
C ARG A 171 -21.91 3.30 -1.69
N ILE A 172 -20.88 4.12 -1.91
CA ILE A 172 -20.70 5.38 -1.19
C ILE A 172 -21.58 6.49 -1.75
N ARG A 173 -21.86 6.48 -3.05
CA ARG A 173 -22.78 7.45 -3.66
C ARG A 173 -24.23 7.27 -3.23
N ILE A 174 -24.58 6.08 -2.75
CA ILE A 174 -25.94 5.71 -2.31
C ILE A 174 -26.08 5.84 -0.77
N SER A 175 -24.99 6.02 -0.02
CA SER A 175 -24.96 6.17 1.44
C SER A 175 -24.91 7.62 1.89
#